data_AF-A0AA35LZ73-F1
#
_entry.id   AF-A0AA35LZ73-F1
#
_cell.length_a   1.000
_cell.length_b   1.000
_cell.length_c   1.000
_cell.angle_alpha   90.00
_cell.angle_beta   90.00
_cell.angle_gamma   90.00
#
_symmetry.space_group_name_H-M   'P 1'
#
loop_
_entity.id
_entity.type
_entity.pdbx_description
1 polymer ?
#
loop_
_entity_poly.entity_id
_entity_poly.type
_entity_poly.pdbx_seq_one_letter_code
_entity_poly.pdbx_strand_id
1 'polypeptide(L)'
;MLPVALSVLGLAAAVNAHGHVATVVAGGKEYTGGLPWSAPADAVGWAASNQDNGFVAPDAFSSADIICHKSATPVSGYATVAAGSSISLVWNTWPESHHGPVIDYIAPVSGDFASVQKASLQWVKISEKGLVSGSNPGTWASDELIANGNTWTVTIPSKLAPGKYVLRHEIIALHSAGQSNGAQAYPQCINIEVTGSGSSSPSGGAAFTSFYKATDPGILFNLYESFTSYDIPGPNVWA
;
A
#
# COMPACT_ATOMS: atom_id res chain seq x y z
N MET A 1 -52.02 22.59 -27.62
CA MET A 1 -50.99 22.85 -26.59
C MET A 1 -50.70 21.51 -25.91
N LEU A 2 -49.59 20.88 -26.24
CA LEU A 2 -49.20 19.56 -25.71
C LEU A 2 -47.86 19.74 -24.98
N PRO A 3 -47.74 19.41 -23.68
CA PRO A 3 -46.47 19.55 -22.98
C PRO A 3 -45.59 18.34 -23.29
N VAL A 4 -44.39 18.60 -23.81
CA VAL A 4 -43.34 17.58 -23.92
C VAL A 4 -42.62 17.54 -22.58
N ALA A 5 -42.82 16.46 -21.82
CA ALA A 5 -42.03 16.18 -20.62
C ALA A 5 -40.68 15.60 -21.05
N LEU A 6 -39.61 16.36 -20.82
CA LEU A 6 -38.25 15.93 -21.06
C LEU A 6 -37.74 15.17 -19.83
N SER A 7 -37.81 13.85 -19.88
CA SER A 7 -37.23 12.98 -18.85
C SER A 7 -35.71 12.88 -19.07
N VAL A 8 -34.94 13.54 -18.21
CA VAL A 8 -33.47 13.38 -18.17
C VAL A 8 -33.15 12.13 -17.34
N LEU A 9 -32.73 11.05 -18.00
CA LEU A 9 -32.06 9.94 -17.32
C LEU A 9 -30.61 10.37 -17.02
N GLY A 10 -30.31 10.64 -15.76
CA GLY A 10 -28.93 10.78 -15.29
C GLY A 10 -28.29 9.40 -15.16
N LEU A 11 -27.34 9.06 -16.02
CA LEU A 11 -26.40 7.97 -15.75
C LEU A 11 -25.42 8.45 -14.68
N ALA A 12 -25.57 7.95 -13.45
CA ALA A 12 -24.50 8.03 -12.47
C ALA A 12 -23.39 7.06 -12.91
N ALA A 13 -22.33 7.58 -13.53
CA ALA A 13 -21.09 6.82 -13.67
C ALA A 13 -20.54 6.60 -12.26
N ALA A 14 -20.54 5.35 -11.79
CA ALA A 14 -19.79 4.98 -10.60
C ALA A 14 -18.30 5.07 -10.96
N VAL A 15 -17.70 6.23 -10.73
CA VAL A 15 -16.26 6.41 -10.89
C VAL A 15 -15.60 5.69 -9.71
N ASN A 16 -15.31 4.40 -9.86
CA ASN A 16 -14.51 3.65 -8.91
C ASN A 16 -13.05 4.08 -9.10
N ALA A 17 -12.72 5.27 -8.61
CA ALA A 17 -11.42 5.90 -8.85
C ALA A 17 -10.32 5.15 -8.08
N HIS A 18 -10.64 4.55 -6.94
CA HIS A 18 -9.65 4.02 -6.02
C HIS A 18 -9.19 2.61 -6.46
N GLY A 19 -8.01 2.17 -6.00
CA GLY A 19 -7.38 0.94 -6.48
C GLY A 19 -6.98 -0.06 -5.40
N HIS A 20 -6.53 -1.23 -5.86
CA HIS A 20 -5.86 -2.26 -5.06
C HIS A 20 -4.78 -2.95 -5.91
N VAL A 21 -3.87 -3.68 -5.27
CA VAL A 21 -2.85 -4.48 -5.99
C VAL A 21 -3.51 -5.73 -6.55
N ALA A 22 -3.72 -5.75 -7.86
CA ALA A 22 -4.37 -6.86 -8.57
C ALA A 22 -3.39 -7.99 -8.91
N THR A 23 -2.15 -7.63 -9.26
CA THR A 23 -1.14 -8.60 -9.71
C THR A 23 0.19 -8.35 -9.00
N VAL A 24 0.83 -9.45 -8.59
CA VAL A 24 2.18 -9.46 -8.04
C VAL A 24 3.07 -10.25 -9.00
N VAL A 25 4.21 -9.69 -9.40
CA VAL A 25 5.19 -10.37 -10.24
C VAL A 25 6.49 -10.53 -9.47
N ALA A 26 6.91 -11.77 -9.26
CA ALA A 26 8.15 -12.12 -8.56
C ALA A 26 8.79 -13.35 -9.20
N GLY A 27 10.12 -13.32 -9.37
CA GLY A 27 10.85 -14.46 -9.95
C GLY A 27 10.39 -14.85 -11.37
N GLY A 28 9.84 -13.91 -12.14
CA GLY A 28 9.28 -14.15 -13.48
C GLY A 28 7.91 -14.84 -13.49
N LYS A 29 7.25 -14.99 -12.33
CA LYS A 29 5.90 -15.55 -12.20
C LYS A 29 4.91 -14.46 -11.77
N GLU A 30 3.72 -14.51 -12.34
CA GLU A 30 2.57 -13.71 -11.92
C GLU A 30 1.75 -14.45 -10.86
N TYR A 31 1.25 -13.68 -9.89
CA TYR A 31 0.43 -14.14 -8.79
C TYR A 31 -0.75 -13.19 -8.60
N THR A 32 -1.89 -13.73 -8.14
CA THR A 32 -3.04 -12.90 -7.75
C THR A 32 -2.71 -12.10 -6.49
N GLY A 33 -2.89 -10.78 -6.57
CA GLY A 33 -2.72 -9.86 -5.46
C GLY A 33 -3.89 -9.91 -4.45
N GLY A 34 -4.10 -8.81 -3.73
CA GLY A 34 -5.16 -8.69 -2.73
C GLY A 34 -6.46 -8.26 -3.40
N LEU A 35 -7.40 -9.19 -3.58
CA LEU A 35 -8.72 -8.85 -4.12
C LEU A 35 -9.65 -8.34 -3.00
N PRO A 36 -10.50 -7.34 -3.28
CA PRO A 36 -11.54 -6.93 -2.35
C PRO A 36 -12.47 -8.10 -1.99
N TRP A 37 -12.73 -8.25 -0.69
CA TRP A 37 -13.57 -9.25 -0.02
C TRP A 37 -13.06 -10.70 -0.01
N SER A 38 -12.74 -11.27 -1.17
CA SER A 38 -12.37 -12.69 -1.25
C SER A 38 -11.14 -12.91 -2.11
N ALA A 39 -10.03 -13.23 -1.46
CA ALA A 39 -8.84 -13.69 -2.13
C ALA A 39 -9.04 -15.17 -2.57
N PRO A 40 -8.74 -15.54 -3.82
CA PRO A 40 -8.76 -16.93 -4.24
C PRO A 40 -7.67 -17.73 -3.51
N ALA A 41 -7.79 -19.06 -3.51
CA ALA A 41 -6.91 -19.93 -2.73
C ALA A 41 -5.42 -19.83 -3.12
N ASP A 42 -5.13 -19.40 -4.35
CA ASP A 42 -3.79 -19.20 -4.89
C ASP A 42 -3.29 -17.75 -4.80
N ALA A 43 -4.09 -16.83 -4.25
CA ALA A 43 -3.65 -15.46 -4.02
C ALA A 43 -2.51 -15.39 -3.01
N VAL A 44 -1.63 -14.43 -3.25
CA VAL A 44 -0.54 -14.09 -2.35
C VAL A 44 -0.84 -12.82 -1.55
N GLY A 45 -1.78 -12.01 -2.03
CA GLY A 45 -2.30 -10.85 -1.32
C GLY A 45 -3.40 -11.21 -0.34
N TRP A 46 -3.41 -10.53 0.80
CA TRP A 46 -4.41 -10.71 1.85
C TRP A 46 -5.79 -10.24 1.37
N ALA A 47 -6.86 -10.89 1.85
CA ALA A 47 -8.22 -10.42 1.62
C ALA A 47 -8.53 -9.26 2.57
N ALA A 48 -9.33 -8.28 2.13
CA ALA A 48 -9.76 -7.14 2.95
C ALA A 48 -11.16 -6.64 2.56
N SER A 49 -11.82 -5.91 3.45
CA SER A 49 -13.14 -5.29 3.22
C SER A 49 -13.00 -3.91 2.57
N ASN A 50 -12.49 -3.89 1.33
CA ASN A 50 -12.24 -2.68 0.53
C ASN A 50 -12.91 -2.75 -0.86
N GLN A 51 -14.17 -3.21 -0.93
CA GLN A 51 -14.92 -3.36 -2.18
C GLN A 51 -15.21 -2.02 -2.87
N ASP A 52 -15.17 -0.94 -2.10
CA ASP A 52 -15.18 0.44 -2.56
C ASP A 52 -13.82 0.88 -3.14
N ASN A 53 -12.84 -0.04 -3.19
CA ASN A 53 -11.41 0.21 -3.35
C ASN A 53 -10.88 1.28 -2.39
N GLY A 54 -11.55 1.50 -1.26
CA GLY A 54 -11.32 2.66 -0.40
C GLY A 54 -10.05 2.58 0.42
N PHE A 55 -9.94 3.50 1.37
CA PHE A 55 -8.76 3.73 2.20
C PHE A 55 -9.02 3.51 3.69
N VAL A 56 -7.95 3.48 4.48
CA VAL A 56 -7.97 3.66 5.92
C VAL A 56 -7.66 5.13 6.23
N ALA A 57 -8.50 5.78 7.04
CA ALA A 57 -8.34 7.18 7.40
C ALA A 57 -7.47 7.34 8.67
N PRO A 58 -6.90 8.54 8.92
CA PRO A 58 -6.04 8.80 10.08
C PRO A 58 -6.63 8.49 11.45
N ASP A 59 -7.94 8.63 11.64
CA ASP A 59 -8.65 8.24 12.87
C ASP A 59 -8.55 6.73 13.19
N ALA A 60 -8.26 5.90 12.19
CA ALA A 60 -8.09 4.46 12.30
C ALA A 60 -6.62 4.02 12.28
N PHE A 61 -5.64 4.94 12.27
CA PHE A 61 -4.20 4.60 12.24
C PHE A 61 -3.69 3.88 13.50
N SER A 62 -4.39 3.99 14.62
CA SER A 62 -4.09 3.21 15.83
C SER A 62 -4.83 1.86 15.88
N SER A 63 -5.65 1.55 14.88
CA SER A 63 -6.49 0.35 14.82
C SER A 63 -5.85 -0.77 13.99
N ALA A 64 -6.39 -1.98 14.09
CA ALA A 64 -5.88 -3.13 13.34
C ALA A 64 -6.09 -3.02 11.80
N ASP A 65 -6.87 -2.04 11.33
CA ASP A 65 -7.14 -1.82 9.91
C ASP A 65 -5.94 -1.19 9.17
N ILE A 66 -5.11 -0.37 9.82
CA ILE A 66 -3.95 0.25 9.14
C ILE A 66 -2.85 -0.77 8.79
N ILE A 67 -2.89 -1.96 9.41
CA ILE A 67 -1.84 -2.98 9.25
C ILE A 67 -1.86 -3.54 7.83
N CYS A 68 -3.01 -4.08 7.40
CA CYS A 68 -3.18 -4.76 6.11
C CYS A 68 -4.49 -4.40 5.40
N HIS A 69 -5.10 -3.26 5.76
CA HIS A 69 -6.44 -2.80 5.36
C HIS A 69 -7.59 -3.34 6.24
N LYS A 70 -8.79 -2.81 5.99
CA LYS A 70 -10.04 -3.02 6.73
C LYS A 70 -10.35 -4.50 6.86
N SER A 71 -10.48 -4.99 8.10
CA SER A 71 -10.83 -6.40 8.38
C SER A 71 -9.95 -7.43 7.66
N ALA A 72 -8.71 -7.07 7.32
CA ALA A 72 -7.89 -7.94 6.48
C ALA A 72 -7.54 -9.28 7.13
N THR A 73 -7.57 -10.35 6.33
CA THR A 73 -7.28 -11.73 6.74
C THR A 73 -6.16 -12.34 5.88
N PRO A 74 -5.25 -13.11 6.50
CA PRO A 74 -4.15 -13.75 5.77
C PRO A 74 -4.63 -14.85 4.83
N VAL A 75 -3.88 -15.04 3.75
CA VAL A 75 -4.00 -16.17 2.82
C VAL A 75 -2.86 -17.17 3.03
N SER A 76 -2.95 -18.36 2.46
CA SER A 76 -1.88 -19.38 2.51
C SER A 76 -0.86 -19.23 1.38
N GLY A 77 -1.26 -18.70 0.22
CA GLY A 77 -0.39 -18.50 -0.93
C GLY A 77 0.72 -17.49 -0.65
N TYR A 78 1.84 -17.63 -1.35
CA TYR A 78 2.99 -16.73 -1.26
C TYR A 78 3.74 -16.64 -2.59
N ALA A 79 4.44 -15.52 -2.79
CA ALA A 79 5.34 -15.33 -3.92
C ALA A 79 6.79 -15.63 -3.50
N THR A 80 7.51 -16.46 -4.27
CA THR A 80 8.92 -16.74 -4.01
C THR A 80 9.78 -15.66 -4.67
N VAL A 81 10.71 -15.09 -3.91
CA VAL A 81 11.61 -14.03 -4.38
C VAL A 81 13.02 -14.24 -3.82
N ALA A 82 14.07 -13.92 -4.57
CA ALA A 82 15.42 -13.93 -4.03
C ALA A 82 15.75 -12.59 -3.35
N ALA A 83 16.48 -12.62 -2.23
CA ALA A 83 17.05 -11.43 -1.64
C ALA A 83 17.88 -10.66 -2.69
N GLY A 84 17.71 -9.35 -2.76
CA GLY A 84 18.35 -8.49 -3.76
C GLY A 84 17.63 -8.42 -5.10
N SER A 85 16.63 -9.28 -5.34
CA SER A 85 15.75 -9.20 -6.51
C SER A 85 14.54 -8.31 -6.24
N SER A 86 13.79 -8.03 -7.29
CA SER A 86 12.62 -7.17 -7.23
C SER A 86 11.29 -7.93 -7.27
N ILE A 87 10.27 -7.35 -6.65
CA ILE A 87 8.86 -7.70 -6.79
C ILE A 87 8.16 -6.51 -7.46
N SER A 88 7.37 -6.76 -8.51
CA SER A 88 6.49 -5.75 -9.10
C SER A 88 5.07 -5.90 -8.57
N LEU A 89 4.46 -4.79 -8.18
CA LEU A 89 3.11 -4.70 -7.63
C LEU A 89 2.27 -3.86 -8.59
N VAL A 90 1.33 -4.50 -9.28
CA VAL A 90 0.50 -3.89 -10.32
C VAL A 90 -0.86 -3.55 -9.72
N TRP A 91 -1.16 -2.26 -9.65
CA TRP A 91 -2.46 -1.75 -9.23
C TRP A 91 -3.46 -1.85 -10.38
N ASN A 92 -4.71 -2.17 -10.08
CA ASN A 92 -5.77 -2.20 -11.09
C ASN A 92 -6.03 -0.81 -11.69
N THR A 93 -5.91 0.24 -10.88
CA THR A 93 -6.08 1.64 -11.26
C THR A 93 -5.46 2.54 -10.19
N TRP A 94 -5.08 3.76 -10.56
CA TRP A 94 -4.76 4.82 -9.61
C TRP A 94 -5.16 6.19 -10.19
N PRO A 95 -5.90 7.05 -9.47
CA PRO A 95 -6.27 8.37 -9.98
C PRO A 95 -5.07 9.30 -10.04
N GLU A 96 -4.95 10.06 -11.13
CA GLU A 96 -3.92 11.09 -11.27
C GLU A 96 -3.98 12.13 -10.15
N SER A 97 -5.16 12.47 -9.64
CA SER A 97 -5.29 13.42 -8.53
C SER A 97 -4.77 12.91 -7.19
N HIS A 98 -4.58 11.60 -7.03
CA HIS A 98 -4.22 10.97 -5.75
C HIS A 98 -2.70 10.95 -5.55
N HIS A 99 -2.10 12.15 -5.61
CA HIS A 99 -0.69 12.37 -5.38
C HIS A 99 -0.28 11.96 -3.97
N GLY A 100 0.88 11.30 -3.83
CA GLY A 100 1.45 11.00 -2.54
C GLY A 100 2.60 9.99 -2.54
N PRO A 101 3.14 9.67 -1.35
CA PRO A 101 4.23 8.73 -1.21
C PRO A 101 3.79 7.29 -1.47
N VAL A 102 4.80 6.46 -1.79
CA VAL A 102 4.70 5.00 -1.83
C VAL A 102 5.75 4.44 -0.86
N ILE A 103 5.33 3.53 0.02
CA ILE A 103 6.12 3.06 1.16
C ILE A 103 5.97 1.55 1.31
N ASP A 104 7.10 0.87 1.54
CA ASP A 104 7.16 -0.58 1.64
C ASP A 104 7.79 -1.03 2.96
N TYR A 105 7.15 -1.99 3.60
CA TYR A 105 7.56 -2.57 4.87
C TYR A 105 7.60 -4.08 4.79
N ILE A 106 8.41 -4.71 5.63
CA ILE A 106 8.37 -6.17 5.82
C ILE A 106 8.23 -6.54 7.29
N ALA A 107 7.56 -7.66 7.56
CA ALA A 107 7.54 -8.29 8.86
C ALA A 107 7.82 -9.79 8.72
N PRO A 108 8.71 -10.37 9.55
CA PRO A 108 8.97 -11.81 9.52
C PRO A 108 7.75 -12.59 10.03
N VAL A 109 7.53 -13.76 9.43
CA VAL A 109 6.47 -14.70 9.81
C VAL A 109 7.07 -15.97 10.37
N SER A 110 6.60 -16.38 11.55
CA SER A 110 6.81 -17.72 12.07
C SER A 110 5.60 -18.62 11.73
N GLY A 111 5.85 -19.85 11.30
CA GLY A 111 4.80 -20.82 10.99
C GLY A 111 4.12 -20.61 9.64
N ASP A 112 2.80 -20.82 9.61
CA ASP A 112 1.99 -20.79 8.39
C ASP A 112 1.32 -19.44 8.18
N PHE A 113 1.38 -18.93 6.94
CA PHE A 113 0.82 -17.62 6.59
C PHE A 113 -0.66 -17.50 6.97
N ALA A 114 -1.48 -18.51 6.69
CA ALA A 114 -2.92 -18.50 6.98
C ALA A 114 -3.26 -18.37 8.49
N SER A 115 -2.29 -18.63 9.37
CA SER A 115 -2.46 -18.55 10.84
C SER A 115 -1.92 -17.26 11.46
N VAL A 116 -1.29 -16.39 10.65
CA VAL A 116 -0.64 -15.16 11.11
C VAL A 116 -1.65 -14.25 11.80
N GLN A 117 -1.32 -13.84 13.02
CA GLN A 117 -2.04 -12.80 13.72
C GLN A 117 -1.46 -11.44 13.31
N LYS A 118 -2.17 -10.67 12.48
CA LYS A 118 -1.63 -9.42 11.93
C LYS A 118 -1.11 -8.44 12.98
N ALA A 119 -1.74 -8.41 14.16
CA ALA A 119 -1.36 -7.53 15.27
C ALA A 119 -0.03 -7.94 15.95
N SER A 120 0.45 -9.18 15.77
CA SER A 120 1.74 -9.61 16.32
C SER A 120 2.93 -9.31 15.41
N LEU A 121 2.67 -8.97 14.14
CA LEU A 121 3.73 -8.67 13.16
C LEU A 121 4.52 -7.44 13.60
N GLN A 122 5.85 -7.57 13.57
CA GLN A 122 6.80 -6.49 13.87
C GLN A 122 7.39 -6.00 12.55
N TRP A 123 7.09 -4.75 12.20
CA TRP A 123 7.36 -4.20 10.88
C TRP A 123 8.65 -3.38 10.88
N VAL A 124 9.39 -3.47 9.78
CA VAL A 124 10.46 -2.53 9.45
C VAL A 124 10.21 -1.92 8.08
N LYS A 125 10.55 -0.66 7.88
CA LYS A 125 10.48 -0.01 6.56
C LYS A 125 11.66 -0.47 5.73
N ILE A 126 11.44 -0.87 4.48
CA ILE A 126 12.50 -1.30 3.55
C ILE A 126 12.66 -0.37 2.35
N SER A 127 11.62 0.41 2.03
CA SER A 127 11.68 1.40 0.96
C SER A 127 10.68 2.53 1.24
N GLU A 128 11.02 3.71 0.75
CA GLU A 128 10.12 4.85 0.71
C GLU A 128 10.46 5.75 -0.47
N LYS A 129 9.43 6.33 -1.07
CA LYS A 129 9.56 7.42 -2.01
C LYS A 129 8.38 8.37 -1.83
N GLY A 130 8.67 9.67 -1.72
CA GLY A 130 7.67 10.71 -1.49
C GLY A 130 7.58 11.68 -2.66
N LEU A 131 7.75 12.97 -2.35
CA LEU A 131 7.87 14.03 -3.35
C LEU A 131 9.14 13.83 -4.19
N VAL A 132 8.97 13.84 -5.51
CA VAL A 132 10.06 13.74 -6.50
C VAL A 132 10.54 15.13 -6.88
N SER A 133 9.63 16.04 -7.22
CA SER A 133 9.98 17.43 -7.57
C SER A 133 8.79 18.38 -7.50
N GLY A 134 9.07 19.68 -7.39
CA GLY A 134 8.04 20.74 -7.41
C GLY A 134 7.17 20.78 -6.16
N SER A 135 6.12 21.59 -6.24
CA SER A 135 5.02 21.69 -5.27
C SER A 135 3.77 22.17 -5.99
N ASN A 136 2.59 22.00 -5.38
CA ASN A 136 1.30 22.39 -5.95
C ASN A 136 1.13 22.04 -7.44
N PRO A 137 0.94 20.77 -7.86
CA PRO A 137 0.79 19.49 -7.18
C PRO A 137 2.05 18.60 -7.28
N GLY A 138 3.19 19.19 -7.70
CA GLY A 138 4.47 18.50 -7.81
C GLY A 138 4.45 17.24 -8.68
N THR A 139 5.48 16.44 -8.52
CA THR A 139 5.56 15.06 -9.01
C THR A 139 5.89 14.17 -7.82
N TRP A 140 5.16 13.09 -7.66
CA TRP A 140 5.19 12.19 -6.52
C TRP A 140 5.48 10.75 -6.95
N ALA A 141 5.79 9.91 -5.97
CA ALA A 141 5.95 8.46 -6.17
C ALA A 141 4.72 7.82 -6.84
N SER A 142 3.50 8.24 -6.49
CA SER A 142 2.27 7.80 -7.15
C SER A 142 2.24 8.10 -8.66
N ASP A 143 2.85 9.21 -9.08
CA ASP A 143 2.83 9.64 -10.49
C ASP A 143 3.81 8.79 -11.31
N GLU A 144 4.94 8.41 -10.72
CA GLU A 144 5.84 7.42 -11.31
C GLU A 144 5.19 6.03 -11.39
N LEU A 145 4.41 5.63 -10.38
CA LEU A 145 3.61 4.40 -10.43
C LEU A 145 2.65 4.43 -11.62
N ILE A 146 1.92 5.54 -11.82
CA ILE A 146 1.00 5.71 -12.97
C ILE A 146 1.79 5.63 -14.28
N ALA A 147 2.89 6.38 -14.40
CA ALA A 147 3.72 6.42 -15.59
C ALA A 147 4.31 5.04 -15.95
N ASN A 148 4.51 4.17 -14.96
CA ASN A 148 4.96 2.80 -15.14
C ASN A 148 3.79 1.80 -15.29
N GLY A 149 2.65 2.23 -15.83
CA GLY A 149 1.49 1.37 -16.07
C GLY A 149 0.87 0.85 -14.76
N ASN A 150 0.70 1.75 -13.79
CA ASN A 150 0.21 1.44 -12.43
C ASN A 150 1.06 0.40 -11.68
N THR A 151 2.37 0.35 -11.95
CA THR A 151 3.26 -0.65 -11.37
C THR A 151 4.33 -0.03 -10.48
N TRP A 152 4.42 -0.50 -9.23
CA TRP A 152 5.53 -0.20 -8.32
C TRP A 152 6.51 -1.36 -8.23
N THR A 153 7.81 -1.07 -8.21
CA THR A 153 8.85 -2.11 -8.06
C THR A 153 9.54 -1.98 -6.70
N VAL A 154 9.42 -3.02 -5.89
CA VAL A 154 10.07 -3.13 -4.57
C VAL A 154 11.31 -3.98 -4.71
N THR A 155 12.46 -3.50 -4.25
CA THR A 155 13.69 -4.31 -4.17
C THR A 155 13.78 -4.95 -2.79
N ILE A 156 13.87 -6.28 -2.74
CA ILE A 156 14.06 -7.00 -1.48
C ILE A 156 15.51 -6.79 -1.01
N PRO A 157 15.76 -6.39 0.26
CA PRO A 157 17.12 -6.14 0.72
C PRO A 157 18.05 -7.34 0.48
N SER A 158 19.21 -7.09 -0.13
CA SER A 158 20.12 -8.16 -0.58
C SER A 158 20.71 -9.01 0.54
N LYS A 159 20.81 -8.45 1.75
CA LYS A 159 21.29 -9.16 2.94
C LYS A 159 20.16 -9.78 3.77
N LEU A 160 18.90 -9.60 3.40
CA LEU A 160 17.77 -10.16 4.13
C LEU A 160 17.91 -11.68 4.24
N ALA A 161 17.77 -12.21 5.45
CA ALA A 161 17.80 -13.64 5.68
C ALA A 161 16.68 -14.35 4.88
N PRO A 162 16.92 -15.57 4.36
CA PRO A 162 15.85 -16.34 3.75
C PRO A 162 14.78 -16.71 4.79
N GLY A 163 13.52 -16.74 4.36
CA GLY A 163 12.40 -17.03 5.25
C GLY A 163 11.07 -16.49 4.75
N LYS A 164 10.03 -16.65 5.57
CA LYS A 164 8.68 -16.16 5.30
C LYS A 164 8.51 -14.73 5.84
N TYR A 165 7.96 -13.85 5.01
CA TYR A 165 7.69 -12.46 5.36
C TYR A 165 6.33 -12.03 4.83
N VAL A 166 5.71 -11.07 5.50
CA VAL A 166 4.65 -10.25 4.90
C VAL A 166 5.30 -8.96 4.39
N LEU A 167 5.16 -8.69 3.11
CA LEU A 167 5.41 -7.38 2.50
C LEU A 167 4.14 -6.54 2.64
N ARG A 168 4.23 -5.38 3.26
CA ARG A 168 3.18 -4.36 3.27
C ARG A 168 3.58 -3.22 2.36
N HIS A 169 2.86 -3.10 1.26
CA HIS A 169 2.98 -2.01 0.29
C HIS A 169 1.87 -0.99 0.52
N GLU A 170 2.15 0.29 0.42
CA GLU A 170 1.15 1.33 0.65
C GLU A 170 1.39 2.56 -0.21
N ILE A 171 0.28 3.12 -0.69
CA ILE A 171 0.21 4.50 -1.18
C ILE A 171 -0.58 5.31 -0.15
N ILE A 172 -0.13 6.53 0.14
CA ILE A 172 -0.90 7.49 0.96
C ILE A 172 -1.34 8.63 0.04
N ALA A 173 -2.62 8.71 -0.31
CA ALA A 173 -3.11 9.82 -1.14
C ALA A 173 -3.30 11.08 -0.29
N LEU A 174 -2.74 12.20 -0.76
CA LEU A 174 -2.67 13.46 -0.02
C LEU A 174 -3.63 14.52 -0.53
N HIS A 175 -4.40 14.26 -1.59
CA HIS A 175 -5.25 15.26 -2.27
C HIS A 175 -6.27 15.97 -1.36
N SER A 176 -6.60 15.41 -0.20
CA SER A 176 -7.45 16.02 0.84
C SER A 176 -6.73 16.21 2.18
N ALA A 177 -5.43 15.89 2.27
CA ALA A 177 -4.64 15.83 3.50
C ALA A 177 -4.36 17.18 4.17
N GLY A 178 -4.69 18.31 3.53
CA GLY A 178 -4.67 19.62 4.18
C GLY A 178 -5.73 19.77 5.27
N GLN A 179 -6.71 18.86 5.32
CA GLN A 179 -7.72 18.79 6.36
C GLN A 179 -7.41 17.66 7.35
N SER A 180 -7.82 17.85 8.62
CA SER A 180 -7.76 16.78 9.61
C SER A 180 -8.52 15.56 9.11
N ASN A 181 -7.92 14.37 9.30
CA ASN A 181 -8.45 13.09 8.79
C ASN A 181 -8.54 12.98 7.26
N GLY A 182 -7.89 13.87 6.52
CA GLY A 182 -8.02 13.98 5.06
C GLY A 182 -7.05 13.12 4.25
N ALA A 183 -5.93 12.66 4.83
CA ALA A 183 -5.05 11.69 4.18
C ALA A 183 -5.74 10.33 4.03
N GLN A 184 -5.33 9.56 3.03
CA GLN A 184 -5.97 8.29 2.71
C GLN A 184 -4.91 7.21 2.51
N ALA A 185 -4.86 6.23 3.42
CA ALA A 185 -3.89 5.15 3.38
C ALA A 185 -4.45 3.91 2.66
N TYR A 186 -3.66 3.33 1.74
CA TYR A 186 -4.04 2.16 0.94
C TYR A 186 -3.07 0.99 1.16
N PRO A 187 -3.01 0.41 2.37
CA PRO A 187 -2.12 -0.70 2.66
C PRO A 187 -2.57 -1.98 1.96
N GLN A 188 -1.62 -2.71 1.39
CA GLN A 188 -1.80 -4.00 0.73
C GLN A 188 -0.73 -4.97 1.27
N CYS A 189 -1.17 -6.08 1.88
CA CYS A 189 -0.26 -7.08 2.43
C CYS A 189 -0.13 -8.27 1.49
N ILE A 190 1.12 -8.69 1.24
CA ILE A 190 1.49 -9.79 0.35
C ILE A 190 2.40 -10.75 1.11
N ASN A 191 2.08 -12.04 1.08
CA ASN A 191 2.97 -13.07 1.60
C ASN A 191 4.11 -13.33 0.60
N ILE A 192 5.35 -13.30 1.10
CA ILE A 192 6.54 -13.60 0.30
C ILE A 192 7.43 -14.62 1.02
N GLU A 193 8.03 -15.52 0.25
CA GLU A 193 9.10 -16.40 0.72
C GLU A 193 10.41 -15.97 0.08
N VAL A 194 11.29 -15.43 0.93
CA VAL A 194 12.60 -14.91 0.52
C VAL A 194 13.60 -16.08 0.49
N THR A 195 14.32 -16.18 -0.61
CA THR A 195 15.40 -17.15 -0.84
C THR A 195 16.75 -16.44 -0.94
N GLY A 196 17.85 -17.18 -0.86
CA GLY A 196 19.21 -16.65 -0.99
C GLY A 196 20.07 -16.98 0.22
N SER A 197 21.16 -16.23 0.38
CA SER A 197 22.19 -16.47 1.40
C SER A 197 22.40 -15.28 2.34
N GLY A 198 21.45 -14.33 2.38
CA GLY A 198 21.47 -13.24 3.35
C GLY A 198 21.39 -13.76 4.79
N SER A 199 21.79 -12.93 5.74
CA SER A 199 21.83 -13.27 7.16
C SER A 199 21.30 -12.16 8.08
N SER A 200 20.92 -11.01 7.52
CA SER A 200 20.31 -9.92 8.26
C SER A 200 18.84 -10.23 8.55
N SER A 201 18.51 -10.38 9.82
CA SER A 201 17.12 -10.40 10.28
C SER A 201 16.64 -8.98 10.56
N PRO A 202 15.41 -8.61 10.17
CA PRO A 202 14.81 -7.33 10.56
C PRO A 202 14.90 -7.13 12.08
N SER A 203 15.59 -6.09 12.51
CA SER A 203 15.73 -5.71 13.92
C SER A 203 15.12 -4.34 14.16
N GLY A 204 14.70 -4.07 15.40
CA GLY A 204 14.02 -2.82 15.74
C GLY A 204 12.61 -2.69 15.15
N GLY A 205 12.00 -3.81 14.72
CA GLY A 205 10.62 -3.81 14.26
C GLY A 205 9.64 -3.45 15.37
N ALA A 206 8.51 -2.85 14.99
CA ALA A 206 7.46 -2.43 15.92
C ALA A 206 6.07 -2.68 15.33
N ALA A 207 5.04 -2.60 16.18
CA ALA A 207 3.65 -2.74 15.77
C ALA A 207 3.25 -1.60 14.82
N PHE A 208 2.62 -1.93 13.68
CA PHE A 208 2.31 -0.93 12.66
C PHE A 208 1.39 0.19 13.15
N THR A 209 0.51 -0.10 14.11
CA THR A 209 -0.41 0.86 14.74
C THR A 209 0.29 1.99 15.50
N SER A 210 1.63 1.97 15.59
CA SER A 210 2.44 3.03 16.17
C SER A 210 3.12 3.95 15.15
N PHE A 211 3.07 3.61 13.85
CA PHE A 211 3.89 4.28 12.83
C PHE A 211 3.36 5.62 12.38
N TYR A 212 2.04 5.78 12.34
CA TYR A 212 1.39 6.98 11.85
C TYR A 212 0.50 7.61 12.93
N LYS A 213 0.53 8.93 13.00
CA LYS A 213 -0.41 9.74 13.76
C LYS A 213 -1.11 10.69 12.80
N ALA A 214 -2.36 11.01 13.11
CA ALA A 214 -3.15 11.94 12.30
C ALA A 214 -2.55 13.34 12.18
N THR A 215 -1.62 13.71 13.07
CA THR A 215 -0.95 15.00 13.11
C THR A 215 0.50 14.95 12.62
N ASP A 216 0.98 13.82 12.10
CA ASP A 216 2.32 13.76 11.54
C ASP A 216 2.42 14.73 10.34
N PRO A 217 3.56 15.42 10.15
CA PRO A 217 3.70 16.46 9.13
C PRO A 217 3.50 15.95 7.70
N GLY A 218 3.77 14.67 7.43
CA GLY A 218 3.47 14.02 6.15
C GLY A 218 2.02 13.53 6.00
N ILE A 219 1.23 13.52 7.08
CA ILE A 219 -0.16 13.04 7.11
C ILE A 219 -1.15 14.22 7.09
N LEU A 220 -0.93 15.24 7.93
CA LEU A 220 -1.67 16.51 7.85
C LEU A 220 -0.85 17.48 7.00
N PHE A 221 -1.02 17.38 5.69
CA PHE A 221 -0.17 18.04 4.70
C PHE A 221 -1.00 18.64 3.55
N ASN A 222 -0.86 19.94 3.31
CA ASN A 222 -1.53 20.62 2.20
C ASN A 222 -0.62 20.66 0.95
N LEU A 223 -0.81 19.73 0.01
CA LEU A 223 0.01 19.64 -1.20
C LEU A 223 -0.25 20.76 -2.23
N TYR A 224 -1.25 21.61 -2.01
CA TYR A 224 -1.59 22.73 -2.89
C TYR A 224 -0.90 24.04 -2.49
N GLU A 225 -0.02 24.00 -1.49
CA GLU A 225 0.85 25.11 -1.11
C GLU A 225 2.25 24.98 -1.72
N SER A 226 3.06 26.02 -1.57
CA SER A 226 4.47 25.97 -1.95
C SER A 226 5.29 25.30 -0.84
N PHE A 227 6.06 24.27 -1.19
CA PHE A 227 6.98 23.56 -0.29
C PHE A 227 8.20 23.08 -1.07
N THR A 228 9.28 22.76 -0.34
CA THR A 228 10.55 22.28 -0.91
C THR A 228 10.87 20.84 -0.54
N SER A 229 10.16 20.27 0.44
CA SER A 229 10.35 18.92 0.93
C SER A 229 9.04 18.35 1.46
N TYR A 230 8.99 17.03 1.61
CA TYR A 230 7.89 16.29 2.19
C TYR A 230 8.45 15.27 3.18
N ASP A 231 7.95 15.28 4.40
CA ASP A 231 8.37 14.38 5.46
C ASP A 231 7.59 13.06 5.34
N ILE A 232 8.22 12.03 4.78
CA ILE A 232 7.58 10.72 4.62
C ILE A 232 7.25 10.13 5.99
N PRO A 233 6.00 9.70 6.26
CA PRO A 233 5.59 9.23 7.56
C PRO A 233 6.19 7.84 7.92
N GLY A 234 6.15 7.50 9.21
CA GLY A 234 6.65 6.22 9.74
C GLY A 234 8.14 6.23 10.10
N PRO A 235 8.69 5.07 10.51
CA PRO A 235 10.08 4.96 10.96
C PRO A 235 11.07 5.14 9.80
N ASN A 236 12.35 5.32 10.10
CA ASN A 236 13.41 5.31 9.09
C ASN A 236 13.50 3.95 8.36
N VAL A 237 14.01 3.97 7.13
CA VAL A 237 14.36 2.75 6.39
C VAL A 237 15.39 1.94 7.19
N TRP A 238 15.13 0.64 7.30
CA TRP A 238 16.02 -0.33 7.94
C TRP A 238 17.31 -0.51 7.13
N ALA A 239 18.45 -0.49 7.82
CA ALA A 239 19.80 -0.61 7.26
C ALA A 239 20.45 -1.96 7.59
#